data_AF-A0A7L4YCZ9-F1
#
_entry.id   AF-A0A7L4YCZ9-F1
#
_cell.length_a   1.000
_cell.length_b   1.000
_cell.length_c   1.000
_cell.angle_alpha   90.00
_cell.angle_beta   90.00
_cell.angle_gamma   90.00
#
_symmetry.space_group_name_H-M   'P 1'
#
loop_
_entity.id
_entity.type
_entity.pdbx_description
1 polymer ?
#
loop_
_entity_poly.entity_id
_entity_poly.type
_entity_poly.pdbx_seq_one_letter_code
_entity_poly.pdbx_strand_id
1 'polypeptide(L)'
;MFVFLLGLFVVLALLGGVHWYVWRRLVRDVTAPGGPARRVGTVAAFALPLLSLAALVSARARAPFWLQQTVAWPGYLWLALLLYVTLALAVGEAVRPLLRRWLERRATKPGPAGPTASPRGGDPVAVPPAPDGLPSAAGGQATAVAAGTAPVGGVQAARPVAPELAGTASAGREAAAGAGSAPPRGDTLTEAGDEPPSTVPATAPTPAAHAAERATAGADPGLPGAEADAGRTTVPTAPADGAAGTGAQTGADTRTDNGAAGAMSRRLFVSRVVGGAAAAAAVGTVGHGTYGVLRGPRVKRVTVPLAKVPRAAHGYRIAVVSDIHLGPILGRAHTQRIVDAINATQPDLIAVVGDLVDGTVENLGPAAEPLARLRARHGSFFVTGNHEYFSGADAWVDHVRELGLRPLRNERVEIGAGFDLAGVDDIAGESEGRGPDFARALGDRDRAKAAVLLAHQPIVVHDAVRHGVDLQLSGHTHGGQLWPGNYLAELANPTVAGLERYGDTQLYVSRGAGAWGPPVRVGAPSDITLVELASKQA
;
A
#
# COMPACT_ATOMS: atom_id res chain seq x y z
N MET A 1 0.57 20.73 25.41
CA MET A 1 0.26 21.63 24.28
C MET A 1 1.50 22.02 23.45
N PHE A 2 2.45 22.80 23.97
CA PHE A 2 3.59 23.34 23.19
C PHE A 2 4.34 22.30 22.32
N VAL A 3 4.75 21.17 22.90
CA VAL A 3 5.48 20.10 22.18
C VAL A 3 4.67 19.53 20.99
N PHE A 4 3.36 19.39 21.14
CA PHE A 4 2.47 18.93 20.06
C PHE A 4 2.37 19.95 18.93
N LEU A 5 2.23 21.25 19.26
CA LEU A 5 2.21 22.33 18.27
C LEU A 5 3.54 22.45 17.52
N LEU A 6 4.67 22.27 18.22
CA LEU A 6 6.00 22.24 17.61
C LEU A 6 6.16 21.03 16.66
N GLY A 7 5.75 19.83 17.09
CA GLY A 7 5.76 18.63 16.25
C GLY A 7 4.90 18.79 14.99
N LEU A 8 3.68 19.30 15.14
CA LEU A 8 2.78 19.62 14.02
C LEU A 8 3.39 20.64 13.07
N PHE A 9 4.01 21.71 13.58
CA PHE A 9 4.71 22.70 12.76
C PHE A 9 5.88 22.09 11.96
N VAL A 10 6.70 21.24 12.58
CA VAL A 10 7.80 20.54 11.89
C VAL A 10 7.27 19.62 10.79
N VAL A 11 6.20 18.86 11.05
CA VAL A 11 5.56 17.98 10.04
C VAL A 11 5.01 18.80 8.87
N LEU A 12 4.30 19.91 9.13
CA LEU A 12 3.76 20.78 8.09
C LEU A 12 4.87 21.49 7.28
N ALA A 13 5.94 21.95 7.94
CA ALA A 13 7.09 22.57 7.27
C ALA A 13 7.84 21.57 6.39
N LEU A 14 8.05 20.34 6.86
CA LEU A 14 8.64 19.25 6.07
C LEU A 14 7.76 18.91 4.86
N LEU A 15 6.46 18.74 5.07
CA LEU A 15 5.49 18.41 4.01
C LEU A 15 5.44 19.52 2.95
N GLY A 16 5.42 20.79 3.35
CA GLY A 16 5.50 21.93 2.44
C GLY A 16 6.82 22.01 1.67
N GLY A 17 7.95 21.74 2.34
CA GLY A 17 9.27 21.68 1.73
C GLY A 17 9.40 20.58 0.67
N VAL A 18 8.87 19.38 0.96
CA VAL A 18 8.82 18.25 0.01
C VAL A 18 7.95 18.60 -1.21
N HIS A 19 6.76 19.14 -1.02
CA HIS A 19 5.90 19.56 -2.13
C HIS A 19 6.53 20.65 -2.99
N TRP A 20 7.15 21.66 -2.38
CA TRP A 20 7.89 22.70 -3.10
C TRP A 20 9.08 22.13 -3.88
N TYR A 21 9.81 21.16 -3.30
CA TYR A 21 10.91 20.47 -3.97
C TYR A 21 10.44 19.67 -5.20
N VAL A 22 9.36 18.89 -5.05
CA VAL A 22 8.77 18.11 -6.15
C VAL A 22 8.24 19.03 -7.25
N TRP A 23 7.48 20.08 -6.91
CA TRP A 23 7.05 21.10 -7.87
C TRP A 23 8.25 21.77 -8.57
N ARG A 24 9.30 22.10 -7.81
CA ARG A 24 10.51 22.70 -8.38
C ARG A 24 11.15 21.79 -9.41
N ARG A 25 11.31 20.50 -9.12
CA ARG A 25 12.00 19.55 -10.00
C ARG A 25 11.15 19.08 -11.18
N LEU A 26 9.88 18.79 -10.98
CA LEU A 26 8.99 18.24 -12.02
C LEU A 26 8.20 19.29 -12.80
N VAL A 27 8.12 20.54 -12.31
CA VAL A 27 7.41 21.63 -12.98
C VAL A 27 8.34 22.82 -13.25
N ARG A 28 8.85 23.49 -12.21
CA ARG A 28 9.58 24.77 -12.36
C ARG A 28 10.84 24.64 -13.22
N ASP A 29 11.66 23.62 -12.97
CA ASP A 29 12.98 23.45 -13.61
C ASP A 29 12.91 22.84 -15.03
N VAL A 30 11.71 22.41 -15.50
CA VAL A 30 11.52 21.71 -16.79
C VAL A 30 10.48 22.33 -17.73
N THR A 31 9.60 23.20 -17.22
CA THR A 31 8.57 23.92 -18.00
C THR A 31 8.91 25.41 -18.18
N ALA A 32 8.56 25.96 -19.34
CA ALA A 32 8.69 27.38 -19.62
C ALA A 32 7.80 28.24 -18.68
N PRO A 33 8.24 29.42 -18.24
CA PRO A 33 7.38 30.39 -17.57
C PRO A 33 6.08 30.68 -18.35
N GLY A 34 4.97 30.90 -17.67
CA GLY A 34 3.68 31.25 -18.27
C GLY A 34 2.95 30.16 -19.09
N GLY A 35 3.65 29.15 -19.61
CA GLY A 35 3.11 28.12 -20.50
C GLY A 35 2.12 27.14 -19.83
N PRO A 36 1.23 26.49 -20.61
CA PRO A 36 0.11 25.70 -20.09
C PRO A 36 0.56 24.53 -19.20
N ALA A 37 1.60 23.78 -19.61
CA ALA A 37 2.16 22.69 -18.80
C ALA A 37 2.66 23.16 -17.42
N ARG A 38 3.18 24.41 -17.31
CA ARG A 38 3.56 24.99 -16.02
C ARG A 38 2.33 25.32 -15.18
N ARG A 39 1.27 25.88 -15.77
CA ARG A 39 0.03 26.20 -15.06
C ARG A 39 -0.60 24.92 -14.49
N VAL A 40 -0.81 23.90 -15.33
CA VAL A 40 -1.37 22.61 -14.94
C VAL A 40 -0.53 21.93 -13.85
N GLY A 41 0.80 21.83 -14.05
CA GLY A 41 1.69 21.22 -13.04
C GLY A 41 1.74 22.00 -11.72
N THR A 42 1.55 23.31 -11.74
CA THR A 42 1.48 24.14 -10.53
C THR A 42 0.15 23.94 -9.81
N VAL A 43 -0.98 23.94 -10.52
CA VAL A 43 -2.30 23.64 -9.94
C VAL A 43 -2.30 22.24 -9.32
N ALA A 44 -1.80 21.22 -10.03
CA ALA A 44 -1.70 19.86 -9.51
C ALA A 44 -0.86 19.78 -8.22
N ALA A 45 0.29 20.47 -8.17
CA ALA A 45 1.17 20.48 -7.00
C ALA A 45 0.59 21.16 -5.75
N PHE A 46 -0.49 21.95 -5.88
CA PHE A 46 -1.20 22.57 -4.75
C PHE A 46 -2.61 21.97 -4.50
N ALA A 47 -3.25 21.37 -5.51
CA ALA A 47 -4.56 20.73 -5.36
C ALA A 47 -4.48 19.28 -4.84
N LEU A 48 -3.54 18.47 -5.35
CA LEU A 48 -3.38 17.08 -4.92
C LEU A 48 -3.02 16.92 -3.42
N PRO A 49 -2.20 17.79 -2.79
CA PRO A 49 -1.96 17.75 -1.34
C PRO A 49 -3.21 18.06 -0.51
N LEU A 50 -4.08 18.94 -1.01
CA LEU A 50 -5.37 19.23 -0.38
C LEU A 50 -6.31 18.03 -0.46
N LEU A 51 -6.25 17.22 -1.53
CA LEU A 51 -6.97 15.94 -1.60
C LEU A 51 -6.39 14.89 -0.63
N SER A 52 -5.07 14.83 -0.43
CA SER A 52 -4.48 13.97 0.61
C SER A 52 -4.93 14.38 2.01
N LEU A 53 -4.96 15.68 2.29
CA LEU A 53 -5.47 16.21 3.57
C LEU A 53 -6.96 15.92 3.72
N ALA A 54 -7.77 16.11 2.66
CA ALA A 54 -9.18 15.79 2.65
C ALA A 54 -9.44 14.31 2.97
N ALA A 55 -8.67 13.39 2.37
CA ALA A 55 -8.76 11.95 2.67
C ALA A 55 -8.44 11.61 4.13
N LEU A 56 -7.35 12.17 4.68
CA LEU A 56 -6.93 11.95 6.07
C LEU A 56 -7.89 12.55 7.10
N VAL A 57 -8.59 13.64 6.74
CA VAL A 57 -9.53 14.37 7.61
C VAL A 57 -10.96 13.85 7.46
N SER A 58 -11.42 13.46 6.28
CA SER A 58 -12.83 13.12 6.02
C SER A 58 -13.33 11.96 6.87
N ALA A 59 -12.48 10.96 7.11
CA ALA A 59 -12.79 9.84 8.01
C ALA A 59 -12.94 10.33 9.47
N ARG A 60 -11.94 11.05 10.00
CA ARG A 60 -11.94 11.57 11.39
C ARG A 60 -13.05 12.60 11.65
N ALA A 61 -13.40 13.39 10.64
CA ALA A 61 -14.46 14.40 10.71
C ALA A 61 -15.87 13.81 10.52
N ARG A 62 -16.02 12.48 10.40
CA ARG A 62 -17.29 11.79 10.11
C ARG A 62 -18.02 12.37 8.90
N ALA A 63 -17.27 12.76 7.85
CA ALA A 63 -17.85 13.28 6.62
C ALA A 63 -18.67 12.19 5.90
N PRO A 64 -19.69 12.55 5.09
CA PRO A 64 -20.51 11.60 4.36
C PRO A 64 -19.66 10.59 3.55
N PHE A 65 -20.01 9.30 3.61
CA PHE A 65 -19.14 8.24 3.08
C PHE A 65 -18.87 8.36 1.57
N TRP A 66 -19.83 8.83 0.78
CA TRP A 66 -19.61 9.14 -0.65
C TRP A 66 -18.47 10.15 -0.88
N LEU A 67 -18.32 11.14 0.01
CA LEU A 67 -17.25 12.12 -0.06
C LEU A 67 -15.92 11.47 0.30
N GLN A 68 -15.90 10.63 1.35
CA GLN A 68 -14.70 9.85 1.72
C GLN A 68 -14.23 8.99 0.53
N GLN A 69 -15.14 8.25 -0.12
CA GLN A 69 -14.84 7.43 -1.31
C GLN A 69 -14.28 8.27 -2.46
N THR A 70 -14.84 9.47 -2.67
CA THR A 70 -14.43 10.40 -3.73
C THR A 70 -13.03 10.97 -3.51
N VAL A 71 -12.66 11.34 -2.27
CA VAL A 71 -11.34 11.95 -1.98
C VAL A 71 -10.25 10.94 -1.66
N ALA A 72 -10.57 9.77 -1.11
CA ALA A 72 -9.59 8.78 -0.67
C ALA A 72 -8.71 8.27 -1.81
N TRP A 73 -9.30 7.94 -2.96
CA TRP A 73 -8.56 7.48 -4.13
C TRP A 73 -7.49 8.46 -4.63
N PRO A 74 -7.81 9.70 -5.06
CA PRO A 74 -6.79 10.64 -5.52
C PRO A 74 -5.89 11.12 -4.37
N GLY A 75 -6.44 11.31 -3.17
CA GLY A 75 -5.71 11.81 -2.01
C GLY A 75 -4.63 10.85 -1.53
N TYR A 76 -4.94 9.58 -1.35
CA TYR A 76 -3.95 8.60 -0.88
C TYR A 76 -3.01 8.11 -1.98
N LEU A 77 -3.45 8.05 -3.25
CA LEU A 77 -2.53 7.79 -4.37
C LEU A 77 -1.51 8.93 -4.54
N TRP A 78 -1.89 10.19 -4.32
CA TRP A 78 -0.91 11.29 -4.29
C TRP A 78 0.08 11.14 -3.13
N LEU A 79 -0.37 10.73 -1.94
CA LEU A 79 0.51 10.52 -0.79
C LEU A 79 1.60 9.47 -1.07
N ALA A 80 1.22 8.33 -1.67
CA ALA A 80 2.17 7.31 -2.09
C ALA A 80 3.07 7.78 -3.26
N LEU A 81 2.51 8.50 -4.23
CA LEU A 81 3.28 9.03 -5.37
C LEU A 81 4.30 10.09 -4.93
N LEU A 82 3.96 10.95 -3.97
CA LEU A 82 4.85 11.97 -3.40
C LEU A 82 6.07 11.31 -2.75
N LEU A 83 5.88 10.23 -1.99
CA LEU A 83 6.96 9.45 -1.39
C LEU A 83 7.92 8.92 -2.48
N TYR A 84 7.42 8.16 -3.45
CA TYR A 84 8.29 7.54 -4.45
C TYR A 84 8.88 8.54 -5.46
N VAL A 85 8.18 9.62 -5.79
CA VAL A 85 8.76 10.74 -6.56
C VAL A 85 9.90 11.39 -5.79
N THR A 86 9.75 11.62 -4.49
CA THR A 86 10.79 12.25 -3.67
C THR A 86 12.02 11.35 -3.55
N LEU A 87 11.83 10.05 -3.31
CA LEU A 87 12.90 9.05 -3.27
C LEU A 87 13.62 8.92 -4.63
N ALA A 88 12.86 8.81 -5.73
CA ALA A 88 13.43 8.70 -7.08
C ALA A 88 14.16 9.99 -7.51
N LEU A 89 13.68 11.17 -7.11
CA LEU A 89 14.39 12.44 -7.31
C LEU A 89 15.66 12.52 -6.46
N ALA A 90 15.66 12.04 -5.21
CA ALA A 90 16.85 12.03 -4.35
C ALA A 90 17.96 11.14 -4.94
N VAL A 91 17.63 9.92 -5.40
CA VAL A 91 18.52 9.05 -6.17
C VAL A 91 18.97 9.74 -7.46
N GLY A 92 18.04 10.42 -8.16
CA GLY A 92 18.32 11.20 -9.36
C GLY A 92 19.36 12.32 -9.15
N GLU A 93 19.34 13.03 -8.02
CA GLU A 93 20.36 14.03 -7.66
C GLU A 93 21.72 13.38 -7.35
N ALA A 94 21.74 12.24 -6.66
CA ALA A 94 22.98 11.50 -6.37
C ALA A 94 23.67 10.97 -7.65
N VAL A 95 22.88 10.53 -8.64
CA VAL A 95 23.37 10.06 -9.95
C VAL A 95 23.72 11.23 -10.90
N ARG A 96 23.08 12.40 -10.74
CA ARG A 96 23.29 13.59 -11.60
C ARG A 96 24.76 13.97 -11.83
N PRO A 97 25.68 14.03 -10.85
CA PRO A 97 27.08 14.34 -11.09
C PRO A 97 27.83 13.26 -11.89
N LEU A 98 27.47 11.98 -11.73
CA LEU A 98 28.06 10.87 -12.49
C LEU A 98 27.63 10.94 -13.96
N LEU A 99 26.35 11.18 -14.22
CA LEU A 99 25.80 11.34 -15.57
C LEU A 99 26.43 12.54 -16.31
N ARG A 100 26.65 13.66 -15.61
CA ARG A 100 27.38 14.82 -16.17
C ARG A 100 28.81 14.46 -16.57
N ARG A 101 29.59 13.89 -15.65
CA ARG A 101 30.97 13.43 -15.89
C ARG A 101 31.08 12.44 -17.06
N TRP A 102 30.07 11.60 -17.27
CA TRP A 102 30.01 10.66 -18.40
C TRP A 102 29.69 11.34 -19.74
N LEU A 103 28.72 12.28 -19.75
CA LEU A 103 28.39 13.08 -20.94
C LEU A 103 29.57 13.98 -21.35
N GLU A 104 30.26 14.57 -20.39
CA GLU A 104 31.48 15.36 -20.59
C GLU A 104 32.58 14.51 -21.25
N ARG A 105 32.90 13.34 -20.68
CA ARG A 105 33.89 12.39 -21.26
C ARG A 105 33.54 11.89 -22.66
N ARG A 106 32.24 11.78 -23.00
CA ARG A 106 31.80 11.46 -24.37
C ARG A 106 31.95 12.64 -25.32
N ALA A 107 31.70 13.87 -24.86
CA ALA A 107 31.89 15.08 -25.65
C ALA A 107 33.37 15.43 -25.89
N THR A 108 34.29 14.96 -25.03
CA THR A 108 35.74 15.15 -25.19
C THR A 108 36.44 14.01 -25.95
N LYS A 109 35.73 13.03 -26.51
CA LYS A 109 36.32 12.13 -27.51
C LYS A 109 36.35 12.85 -28.87
N PRO A 110 37.52 13.05 -29.51
CA PRO A 110 37.57 13.52 -30.88
C PRO A 110 36.81 12.56 -31.81
N GLY A 111 36.11 13.11 -32.81
CA GLY A 111 35.72 12.32 -33.98
C GLY A 111 36.97 11.89 -34.76
N PRO A 112 36.85 10.91 -35.68
CA PRO A 112 37.94 10.62 -36.61
C PRO A 112 38.31 11.89 -37.38
N ALA A 113 39.61 12.16 -37.50
CA ALA A 113 40.10 13.41 -38.08
C ALA A 113 39.62 13.54 -39.54
N GLY A 114 38.97 14.65 -39.87
CA GLY A 114 38.72 15.02 -41.26
C GLY A 114 40.04 15.23 -42.01
N PRO A 115 40.08 15.00 -43.34
CA PRO A 115 41.31 15.04 -44.11
C PRO A 115 42.02 16.39 -44.00
N THR A 116 43.31 16.36 -43.68
CA THR A 116 44.17 17.53 -43.58
C THR A 116 44.29 18.25 -44.92
N ALA A 117 44.00 19.55 -44.95
CA ALA A 117 44.17 20.35 -46.15
C ALA A 117 45.65 20.54 -46.50
N SER A 118 46.04 20.11 -47.71
CA SER A 118 47.40 20.33 -48.24
C SER A 118 47.66 21.81 -48.57
N PRO A 119 48.91 22.30 -48.43
CA PRO A 119 49.28 23.65 -48.83
C PRO A 119 49.23 23.82 -50.37
N ARG A 120 49.00 25.06 -50.83
CA ARG A 120 49.02 25.44 -52.25
C ARG A 120 50.40 25.94 -52.67
N GLY A 121 50.84 25.58 -53.88
CA GLY A 121 51.99 26.19 -54.56
C GLY A 121 52.62 25.26 -55.60
N GLY A 122 52.63 25.66 -56.88
CA GLY A 122 53.20 24.89 -58.00
C GLY A 122 52.41 25.13 -59.29
N ASP A 123 53.10 25.67 -60.31
CA ASP A 123 52.51 26.16 -61.57
C ASP A 123 52.46 25.08 -62.69
N PRO A 124 51.71 25.30 -63.80
CA PRO A 124 51.18 24.22 -64.63
C PRO A 124 52.01 23.85 -65.88
N VAL A 125 51.74 22.64 -66.41
CA VAL A 125 52.16 22.18 -67.74
C VAL A 125 50.97 21.49 -68.44
N ALA A 126 50.85 21.67 -69.77
CA ALA A 126 49.79 21.11 -70.64
C ALA A 126 50.10 19.63 -71.03
N VAL A 127 49.33 18.84 -71.83
CA VAL A 127 48.48 19.13 -73.00
C VAL A 127 47.22 18.19 -73.05
N PRO A 128 46.54 17.76 -74.18
CA PRO A 128 45.06 17.81 -74.26
C PRO A 128 44.34 16.42 -74.33
N PRO A 129 43.24 16.15 -75.10
CA PRO A 129 42.01 15.61 -74.52
C PRO A 129 41.62 14.17 -74.96
N ALA A 130 40.39 13.76 -74.59
CA ALA A 130 39.83 12.41 -74.70
C ALA A 130 39.50 11.92 -76.14
N PRO A 131 39.06 10.65 -76.26
CA PRO A 131 37.80 10.38 -76.97
C PRO A 131 36.76 9.57 -76.15
N ASP A 132 35.56 9.49 -76.70
CA ASP A 132 34.30 9.03 -76.08
C ASP A 132 34.11 7.50 -75.96
N GLY A 133 33.08 7.05 -75.23
CA GLY A 133 32.53 5.68 -75.37
C GLY A 133 31.73 5.11 -74.19
N LEU A 134 30.40 5.17 -74.27
CA LEU A 134 29.44 4.27 -73.56
C LEU A 134 29.09 3.08 -74.51
N PRO A 135 28.30 2.02 -74.16
CA PRO A 135 27.36 1.89 -73.02
C PRO A 135 27.16 0.49 -72.37
N SER A 136 26.19 0.45 -71.45
CA SER A 136 25.18 -0.64 -71.26
C SER A 136 25.37 -1.67 -70.15
N ALA A 137 24.23 -2.22 -69.71
CA ALA A 137 24.01 -2.90 -68.44
C ALA A 137 23.36 -4.29 -68.58
N ALA A 138 23.46 -5.09 -67.51
CA ALA A 138 22.57 -6.20 -67.16
C ALA A 138 22.55 -6.33 -65.62
N GLY A 139 21.52 -6.87 -64.94
CA GLY A 139 20.25 -7.42 -65.43
C GLY A 139 20.06 -8.88 -65.02
N GLY A 140 19.30 -9.15 -63.95
CA GLY A 140 18.95 -10.52 -63.50
C GLY A 140 18.46 -10.60 -62.05
N GLN A 141 17.61 -11.59 -61.72
CA GLN A 141 17.02 -11.80 -60.38
C GLN A 141 16.96 -13.28 -59.96
N ALA A 142 17.01 -13.51 -58.65
CA ALA A 142 16.22 -14.48 -57.85
C ALA A 142 16.33 -16.03 -57.98
N THR A 143 16.43 -16.68 -56.79
CA THR A 143 15.80 -17.98 -56.36
C THR A 143 16.28 -19.34 -56.94
N ALA A 144 16.24 -20.51 -56.24
CA ALA A 144 16.08 -20.87 -54.80
C ALA A 144 16.26 -22.41 -54.50
N VAL A 145 16.62 -22.80 -53.25
CA VAL A 145 16.38 -24.14 -52.57
C VAL A 145 17.17 -25.36 -53.17
N ALA A 146 17.46 -26.55 -52.57
CA ALA A 146 17.13 -27.38 -51.37
C ALA A 146 18.36 -28.29 -50.97
N ALA A 147 18.37 -29.31 -50.06
CA ALA A 147 17.79 -29.57 -48.71
C ALA A 147 18.22 -31.00 -48.18
N GLY A 148 18.19 -31.26 -46.86
CA GLY A 148 18.44 -32.59 -46.19
C GLY A 148 19.85 -32.77 -45.56
N THR A 149 20.13 -33.60 -44.54
CA THR A 149 19.40 -34.62 -43.71
C THR A 149 19.93 -34.70 -42.25
N ALA A 150 19.45 -35.62 -41.40
CA ALA A 150 19.74 -35.81 -39.93
C ALA A 150 20.32 -37.24 -39.65
N PRO A 151 20.37 -37.90 -38.43
CA PRO A 151 19.83 -37.58 -37.07
C PRO A 151 20.68 -38.07 -35.82
N VAL A 152 20.02 -38.22 -34.64
CA VAL A 152 20.28 -39.12 -33.46
C VAL A 152 20.83 -38.54 -32.12
N GLY A 153 19.98 -38.58 -31.08
CA GLY A 153 20.28 -39.25 -29.78
C GLY A 153 20.78 -38.43 -28.56
N GLY A 154 20.17 -38.66 -27.37
CA GLY A 154 20.72 -38.27 -26.06
C GLY A 154 19.67 -38.06 -24.96
N VAL A 155 19.87 -38.65 -23.76
CA VAL A 155 18.93 -38.59 -22.61
C VAL A 155 19.69 -38.41 -21.30
N GLN A 156 19.28 -37.46 -20.44
CA GLN A 156 19.29 -37.65 -18.98
C GLN A 156 18.44 -36.62 -18.22
N ALA A 157 18.12 -36.93 -16.96
CA ALA A 157 17.37 -36.09 -16.04
C ALA A 157 18.11 -35.97 -14.71
N ALA A 158 17.87 -34.87 -13.97
CA ALA A 158 18.33 -34.69 -12.59
C ALA A 158 17.22 -34.04 -11.74
N ARG A 159 17.22 -34.32 -10.44
CA ARG A 159 16.23 -33.84 -9.45
C ARG A 159 16.90 -32.84 -8.47
N PRO A 160 16.17 -32.18 -7.53
CA PRO A 160 16.64 -30.96 -6.88
C PRO A 160 17.68 -31.18 -5.77
N VAL A 161 18.33 -30.09 -5.37
CA VAL A 161 19.23 -30.01 -4.21
C VAL A 161 18.77 -28.91 -3.25
N ALA A 162 18.54 -29.29 -1.99
CA ALA A 162 18.47 -28.43 -0.80
C ALA A 162 18.45 -29.34 0.45
N PRO A 163 18.80 -28.86 1.66
CA PRO A 163 19.55 -27.65 2.00
C PRO A 163 20.95 -27.98 2.59
N GLU A 164 21.74 -26.97 2.94
CA GLU A 164 22.92 -27.12 3.81
C GLU A 164 22.66 -26.45 5.17
N LEU A 165 23.07 -27.13 6.25
CA LEU A 165 22.87 -26.69 7.64
C LEU A 165 24.16 -26.10 8.21
N ALA A 166 24.19 -24.77 8.39
CA ALA A 166 25.25 -24.10 9.13
C ALA A 166 24.83 -23.87 10.59
N GLY A 167 25.13 -24.84 11.47
CA GLY A 167 24.94 -24.68 12.91
C GLY A 167 26.15 -24.05 13.59
N THR A 168 25.94 -23.04 14.42
CA THR A 168 26.96 -22.50 15.35
C THR A 168 26.46 -22.63 16.78
N ALA A 169 26.98 -23.63 17.49
CA ALA A 169 26.79 -23.74 18.94
C ALA A 169 27.90 -22.97 19.68
N SER A 170 27.53 -22.20 20.69
CA SER A 170 28.44 -21.72 21.72
C SER A 170 27.91 -22.13 23.10
N ALA A 171 28.69 -22.94 23.81
CA ALA A 171 28.36 -23.37 25.17
C ALA A 171 29.08 -22.49 26.19
N GLY A 172 28.44 -22.21 27.34
CA GLY A 172 29.03 -21.37 28.38
C GLY A 172 28.28 -21.43 29.72
N ARG A 173 28.64 -22.44 30.53
CA ARG A 173 28.67 -22.52 32.02
C ARG A 173 27.53 -21.88 32.85
N GLU A 174 26.82 -22.66 33.69
CA GLU A 174 27.03 -22.84 35.16
C GLU A 174 26.91 -21.53 36.00
N ALA A 175 26.27 -21.43 37.17
CA ALA A 175 25.33 -22.26 37.98
C ALA A 175 24.78 -21.33 39.14
N ALA A 176 24.12 -21.70 40.26
CA ALA A 176 23.70 -22.97 40.88
C ALA A 176 22.59 -22.77 41.95
N ALA A 177 21.82 -23.83 42.25
CA ALA A 177 21.26 -24.22 43.57
C ALA A 177 20.12 -23.42 44.28
N GLY A 178 19.37 -24.14 45.15
CA GLY A 178 18.25 -23.67 46.00
C GLY A 178 16.87 -24.15 45.47
N ALA A 179 16.23 -25.22 45.97
CA ALA A 179 15.54 -25.41 47.26
C ALA A 179 14.32 -24.47 47.46
N GLY A 180 13.11 -24.92 47.81
CA GLY A 180 12.59 -26.28 48.03
C GLY A 180 11.17 -26.28 48.66
N SER A 181 10.63 -27.47 48.93
CA SER A 181 9.45 -27.77 49.80
C SER A 181 8.02 -27.40 49.36
N ALA A 182 7.15 -28.42 49.43
CA ALA A 182 5.68 -28.40 49.56
C ALA A 182 5.26 -29.76 50.19
N PRO A 183 4.00 -30.02 50.63
CA PRO A 183 2.85 -29.13 50.82
C PRO A 183 2.43 -29.07 52.32
N PRO A 184 1.14 -28.87 52.66
CA PRO A 184 0.31 -30.03 53.05
C PRO A 184 -1.10 -30.05 52.42
N ARG A 185 -1.90 -31.08 52.75
CA ARG A 185 -3.28 -31.32 52.28
C ARG A 185 -4.33 -30.74 53.24
N GLY A 186 -5.57 -30.58 52.76
CA GLY A 186 -6.78 -30.30 53.55
C GLY A 186 -8.01 -30.88 52.86
N ASP A 187 -8.73 -31.76 53.55
CA ASP A 187 -9.64 -32.75 52.94
C ASP A 187 -11.13 -32.31 52.79
N THR A 188 -11.88 -33.15 52.05
CA THR A 188 -13.32 -33.53 52.22
C THR A 188 -14.51 -32.62 51.81
N LEU A 189 -15.34 -33.20 50.92
CA LEU A 189 -16.84 -33.25 50.90
C LEU A 189 -17.64 -31.94 50.63
N THR A 190 -18.90 -31.93 50.17
CA THR A 190 -19.93 -32.99 49.98
C THR A 190 -20.78 -32.77 48.69
N GLU A 191 -21.91 -33.48 48.53
CA GLU A 191 -22.71 -33.67 47.31
C GLU A 191 -23.90 -32.70 47.09
N ALA A 192 -24.35 -32.65 45.81
CA ALA A 192 -25.75 -32.57 45.30
C ALA A 192 -26.71 -31.39 45.64
N GLY A 193 -27.68 -31.14 44.73
CA GLY A 193 -28.89 -30.35 45.04
C GLY A 193 -29.55 -29.57 43.87
N ASP A 194 -30.26 -30.28 42.99
CA ASP A 194 -31.43 -29.88 42.15
C ASP A 194 -31.53 -28.54 41.36
N GLU A 195 -32.33 -28.62 40.27
CA GLU A 195 -32.77 -27.52 39.39
C GLU A 195 -34.33 -27.47 39.34
N PRO A 196 -34.96 -26.65 38.49
CA PRO A 196 -35.72 -25.44 38.84
C PRO A 196 -37.24 -25.67 39.02
N PRO A 197 -38.07 -24.60 39.03
CA PRO A 197 -38.98 -24.49 37.89
C PRO A 197 -39.30 -23.08 37.36
N SER A 198 -39.40 -22.98 36.03
CA SER A 198 -40.47 -22.34 35.23
C SER A 198 -40.97 -20.91 35.57
N THR A 199 -40.89 -20.00 34.60
CA THR A 199 -42.07 -19.61 33.76
C THR A 199 -41.71 -18.63 32.65
N VAL A 200 -42.51 -18.62 31.58
CA VAL A 200 -42.52 -17.63 30.48
C VAL A 200 -43.99 -17.28 30.19
N PRO A 201 -44.32 -16.02 29.87
CA PRO A 201 -44.96 -15.77 28.59
C PRO A 201 -44.40 -14.54 27.86
N ALA A 202 -44.48 -14.56 26.52
CA ALA A 202 -44.09 -13.46 25.66
C ALA A 202 -45.30 -12.58 25.27
N THR A 203 -45.04 -11.36 24.79
CA THR A 203 -45.93 -10.67 23.84
C THR A 203 -45.19 -9.62 23.01
N ALA A 204 -45.57 -9.53 21.75
CA ALA A 204 -45.29 -8.41 20.85
C ALA A 204 -46.61 -7.99 20.19
N PRO A 205 -46.70 -6.76 19.65
CA PRO A 205 -47.30 -6.65 18.33
C PRO A 205 -46.62 -5.63 17.39
N THR A 206 -46.67 -5.96 16.10
CA THR A 206 -46.51 -5.08 14.93
C THR A 206 -47.85 -5.03 14.17
N PRO A 207 -48.02 -4.26 13.09
CA PRO A 207 -47.31 -3.05 12.65
C PRO A 207 -48.30 -1.87 12.39
N ALA A 208 -47.79 -0.72 11.92
CA ALA A 208 -48.60 0.27 11.19
C ALA A 208 -47.83 0.75 9.96
N ALA A 209 -48.52 0.94 8.84
CA ALA A 209 -47.95 1.39 7.57
C ALA A 209 -48.55 2.73 7.14
N HIS A 210 -47.81 3.51 6.36
CA HIS A 210 -48.38 4.58 5.54
C HIS A 210 -47.81 4.54 4.12
N ALA A 211 -48.66 4.83 3.15
CA ALA A 211 -48.39 4.67 1.72
C ALA A 211 -47.65 5.87 1.12
N ALA A 212 -47.09 5.66 -0.07
CA ALA A 212 -46.54 6.74 -0.90
C ALA A 212 -47.66 7.47 -1.65
N GLU A 213 -47.41 8.73 -2.02
CA GLU A 213 -48.16 9.41 -3.07
C GLU A 213 -47.21 10.18 -4.00
N ARG A 214 -47.52 10.19 -5.30
CA ARG A 214 -46.86 10.99 -6.32
C ARG A 214 -47.91 11.93 -6.92
N ALA A 215 -47.57 13.21 -7.09
CA ALA A 215 -48.30 14.12 -7.97
C ALA A 215 -47.29 14.92 -8.81
N THR A 216 -47.71 15.37 -9.99
CA THR A 216 -46.82 15.91 -11.02
C THR A 216 -47.42 17.12 -11.74
N ALA A 217 -46.54 18.07 -12.07
CA ALA A 217 -46.70 19.10 -13.11
C ALA A 217 -47.76 20.19 -12.92
N GLY A 218 -47.40 21.39 -13.37
CA GLY A 218 -48.20 22.61 -13.45
C GLY A 218 -47.27 23.73 -13.95
N ALA A 219 -47.70 24.53 -14.92
CA ALA A 219 -46.84 25.47 -15.64
C ALA A 219 -47.38 26.90 -15.67
N ASP A 220 -46.50 27.80 -16.08
CA ASP A 220 -46.65 29.23 -16.43
C ASP A 220 -47.80 29.51 -17.45
N PRO A 221 -48.21 30.77 -17.78
CA PRO A 221 -47.53 32.05 -17.51
C PRO A 221 -48.40 33.28 -17.12
N GLY A 222 -47.75 34.44 -16.89
CA GLY A 222 -48.43 35.75 -16.77
C GLY A 222 -47.53 37.01 -16.69
N LEU A 223 -47.38 37.72 -17.81
CA LEU A 223 -46.87 39.12 -17.96
C LEU A 223 -47.98 39.96 -18.65
N PRO A 224 -48.12 41.30 -18.47
CA PRO A 224 -47.11 42.37 -18.76
C PRO A 224 -47.07 43.50 -17.69
N GLY A 225 -46.37 44.65 -17.80
CA GLY A 225 -45.39 45.19 -18.77
C GLY A 225 -45.49 46.73 -18.89
N ALA A 226 -44.37 47.45 -19.11
CA ALA A 226 -44.31 48.91 -19.36
C ALA A 226 -42.95 49.33 -19.99
N GLU A 227 -42.86 50.50 -20.64
CA GLU A 227 -41.74 50.94 -21.50
C GLU A 227 -41.17 52.36 -21.17
N ALA A 228 -40.23 52.82 -22.02
CA ALA A 228 -39.62 54.16 -22.13
C ALA A 228 -38.51 54.52 -21.09
N ASP A 229 -37.48 55.30 -21.42
CA ASP A 229 -37.29 56.24 -22.56
C ASP A 229 -35.87 56.15 -23.21
N ALA A 230 -35.63 56.87 -24.30
CA ALA A 230 -34.41 56.80 -25.13
C ALA A 230 -33.64 58.13 -25.27
N GLY A 231 -32.30 58.08 -25.28
CA GLY A 231 -31.40 59.23 -25.46
C GLY A 231 -30.32 58.99 -26.53
N ARG A 232 -30.10 59.96 -27.42
CA ARG A 232 -29.27 59.81 -28.64
C ARG A 232 -27.83 60.31 -28.50
N THR A 233 -26.90 59.46 -28.96
CA THR A 233 -25.90 59.73 -30.03
C THR A 233 -25.18 61.09 -30.11
N THR A 234 -23.83 61.08 -30.06
CA THR A 234 -22.96 61.79 -31.04
C THR A 234 -21.48 61.36 -31.01
N VAL A 235 -20.89 61.26 -32.21
CA VAL A 235 -19.46 61.13 -32.61
C VAL A 235 -19.43 61.76 -34.03
N PRO A 236 -18.54 62.70 -34.40
CA PRO A 236 -17.07 62.56 -34.53
C PRO A 236 -16.32 63.79 -33.96
N THR A 237 -15.02 64.10 -34.14
CA THR A 237 -14.05 63.95 -35.26
C THR A 237 -12.58 63.90 -34.78
N ALA A 238 -11.66 63.62 -35.71
CA ALA A 238 -10.23 63.90 -35.60
C ALA A 238 -9.84 65.07 -36.54
N PRO A 239 -8.64 65.64 -36.35
CA PRO A 239 -7.80 66.08 -37.47
C PRO A 239 -6.41 65.41 -37.45
N ALA A 240 -5.63 65.64 -38.52
CA ALA A 240 -4.27 65.16 -38.70
C ALA A 240 -3.27 66.34 -38.78
N ASP A 241 -2.13 66.13 -39.44
CA ASP A 241 -0.99 67.04 -39.68
C ASP A 241 -0.08 67.34 -38.46
N GLY A 242 1.25 67.42 -38.60
CA GLY A 242 2.06 67.07 -39.78
C GLY A 242 3.57 67.39 -39.67
N ALA A 243 4.35 66.76 -40.56
CA ALA A 243 5.69 67.13 -41.07
C ALA A 243 6.98 67.07 -40.20
N ALA A 244 8.00 66.43 -40.80
CA ALA A 244 9.47 66.62 -40.66
C ALA A 244 10.18 66.36 -39.30
N GLY A 245 11.44 65.87 -39.28
CA GLY A 245 12.28 65.39 -40.39
C GLY A 245 13.73 65.03 -39.95
N THR A 246 14.49 64.40 -40.87
CA THR A 246 15.88 63.89 -40.70
C THR A 246 16.06 62.69 -39.74
N GLY A 247 17.02 61.77 -39.95
CA GLY A 247 17.85 61.58 -41.15
C GLY A 247 19.22 60.93 -40.90
N ALA A 248 19.29 59.60 -40.73
CA ALA A 248 20.56 58.86 -40.76
C ALA A 248 20.36 57.41 -41.25
N GLN A 249 21.00 57.03 -42.35
CA GLN A 249 21.12 55.64 -42.81
C GLN A 249 22.50 55.10 -42.46
N THR A 250 22.59 53.93 -41.80
CA THR A 250 23.84 53.14 -41.74
C THR A 250 23.55 51.64 -41.66
N GLY A 251 24.16 50.87 -42.55
CA GLY A 251 24.57 49.47 -42.29
C GLY A 251 23.47 48.44 -42.05
N ALA A 252 22.85 47.94 -43.14
CA ALA A 252 22.22 46.63 -43.11
C ALA A 252 23.28 45.51 -43.15
N ASP A 253 23.80 45.09 -41.99
CA ASP A 253 24.58 43.85 -41.85
C ASP A 253 23.68 42.71 -41.36
N THR A 254 22.73 42.32 -42.23
CA THR A 254 21.70 41.31 -41.94
C THR A 254 22.31 39.90 -41.89
N ARG A 255 23.08 39.59 -40.84
CA ARG A 255 23.39 38.20 -40.49
C ARG A 255 22.09 37.47 -40.19
N THR A 256 21.64 36.69 -41.17
CA THR A 256 20.59 35.71 -41.02
C THR A 256 21.07 34.59 -40.10
N ASP A 257 20.95 34.79 -38.78
CA ASP A 257 21.31 33.83 -37.73
C ASP A 257 20.30 32.66 -37.66
N ASN A 258 20.07 32.02 -38.81
CA ASN A 258 19.26 30.83 -39.03
C ASN A 258 19.96 29.58 -38.48
N GLY A 259 20.42 29.65 -37.24
CA GLY A 259 21.11 28.57 -36.51
C GLY A 259 20.66 28.38 -35.06
N ALA A 260 20.05 29.40 -34.43
CA ALA A 260 19.73 29.36 -32.99
C ALA A 260 18.33 28.81 -32.63
N ALA A 261 17.44 28.60 -33.61
CA ALA A 261 16.06 28.17 -33.38
C ALA A 261 15.93 26.66 -33.12
N GLY A 262 16.08 26.23 -31.85
CA GLY A 262 15.62 24.91 -31.38
C GLY A 262 16.55 24.12 -30.46
N ALA A 263 17.78 24.57 -30.24
CA ALA A 263 18.76 23.85 -29.41
C ALA A 263 18.38 23.87 -27.90
N MET A 264 17.71 22.81 -27.41
CA MET A 264 17.47 22.64 -25.98
C MET A 264 18.80 22.65 -25.19
N SER A 265 18.92 23.52 -24.19
CA SER A 265 20.13 23.56 -23.37
C SER A 265 20.39 22.20 -22.69
N ARG A 266 21.65 21.76 -22.64
CA ARG A 266 22.05 20.47 -22.03
C ARG A 266 21.52 20.33 -20.59
N ARG A 267 21.45 21.45 -19.85
CA ARG A 267 20.86 21.54 -18.50
C ARG A 267 19.36 21.22 -18.51
N LEU A 268 18.57 21.83 -19.41
CA LEU A 268 17.13 21.57 -19.51
C LEU A 268 16.85 20.13 -19.95
N PHE A 269 17.61 19.61 -20.91
CA PHE A 269 17.51 18.21 -21.35
C PHE A 269 17.76 17.24 -20.19
N VAL A 270 18.88 17.38 -19.47
CA VAL A 270 19.19 16.51 -18.31
C VAL A 270 18.15 16.66 -17.20
N SER A 271 17.61 17.86 -16.94
CA SER A 271 16.52 18.03 -15.96
C SER A 271 15.23 17.31 -16.41
N ARG A 272 14.87 17.38 -17.70
CA ARG A 272 13.70 16.68 -18.25
C ARG A 272 13.85 15.17 -18.21
N VAL A 273 15.01 14.64 -18.58
CA VAL A 273 15.29 13.19 -18.54
C VAL A 273 15.26 12.67 -17.10
N VAL A 274 15.93 13.34 -16.15
CA VAL A 274 15.93 12.92 -14.73
C VAL A 274 14.53 13.04 -14.10
N GLY A 275 13.82 14.14 -14.35
CA GLY A 275 12.46 14.34 -13.83
C GLY A 275 11.46 13.35 -14.41
N GLY A 276 11.51 13.11 -15.72
CA GLY A 276 10.67 12.12 -16.40
C GLY A 276 10.95 10.69 -15.95
N ALA A 277 12.21 10.31 -15.79
CA ALA A 277 12.59 9.00 -15.26
C ALA A 277 12.14 8.81 -13.80
N ALA A 278 12.30 9.83 -12.95
CA ALA A 278 11.84 9.77 -11.56
C ALA A 278 10.31 9.66 -11.46
N ALA A 279 9.56 10.42 -12.27
CA ALA A 279 8.11 10.33 -12.34
C ALA A 279 7.63 8.96 -12.87
N ALA A 280 8.25 8.45 -13.94
CA ALA A 280 7.92 7.14 -14.50
C ALA A 280 8.21 6.00 -13.52
N ALA A 281 9.35 6.05 -12.82
CA ALA A 281 9.69 5.09 -11.77
C ALA A 281 8.65 5.11 -10.64
N ALA A 282 8.31 6.29 -10.12
CA ALA A 282 7.35 6.44 -9.04
C ALA A 282 5.93 5.99 -9.43
N VAL A 283 5.45 6.33 -10.63
CA VAL A 283 4.17 5.84 -11.16
C VAL A 283 4.19 4.32 -11.34
N GLY A 284 5.31 3.75 -11.81
CA GLY A 284 5.49 2.30 -11.91
C GLY A 284 5.44 1.58 -10.55
N THR A 285 6.17 2.10 -9.55
CA THR A 285 6.18 1.56 -8.18
C THR A 285 4.80 1.65 -7.53
N VAL A 286 4.14 2.81 -7.59
CA VAL A 286 2.79 2.98 -7.05
C VAL A 286 1.80 2.07 -7.79
N GLY A 287 1.76 2.11 -9.12
CA GLY A 287 0.84 1.30 -9.91
C GLY A 287 1.00 -0.21 -9.68
N HIS A 288 2.23 -0.70 -9.53
CA HIS A 288 2.49 -2.09 -9.15
C HIS A 288 1.96 -2.40 -7.74
N GLY A 289 2.20 -1.52 -6.77
CA GLY A 289 1.70 -1.66 -5.41
C GLY A 289 0.17 -1.64 -5.31
N THR A 290 -0.49 -0.75 -6.06
CA THR A 290 -1.96 -0.67 -6.15
C THR A 290 -2.55 -1.92 -6.80
N TYR A 291 -1.92 -2.39 -7.89
CA TYR A 291 -2.33 -3.63 -8.55
C TYR A 291 -2.21 -4.84 -7.61
N GLY A 292 -1.17 -4.88 -6.77
CA GLY A 292 -1.01 -5.90 -5.72
C GLY A 292 -2.17 -5.94 -4.75
N VAL A 293 -2.53 -4.80 -4.15
CA VAL A 293 -3.66 -4.68 -3.20
C VAL A 293 -4.99 -5.04 -3.88
N LEU A 294 -5.25 -4.48 -5.07
CA LEU A 294 -6.50 -4.72 -5.80
C LEU A 294 -6.65 -6.20 -6.22
N ARG A 295 -5.57 -6.88 -6.60
CA ARG A 295 -5.60 -8.32 -6.91
C ARG A 295 -5.92 -9.19 -5.69
N GLY A 296 -5.63 -8.71 -4.49
CA GLY A 296 -5.88 -9.38 -3.22
C GLY A 296 -4.64 -10.09 -2.65
N PRO A 297 -4.70 -10.52 -1.38
CA PRO A 297 -3.57 -11.10 -0.65
C PRO A 297 -3.12 -12.44 -1.21
N ARG A 298 -1.87 -12.80 -0.92
CA ARG A 298 -1.31 -14.12 -1.25
C ARG A 298 -1.46 -15.08 -0.07
N VAL A 299 -1.95 -16.30 -0.32
CA VAL A 299 -1.88 -17.36 0.69
C VAL A 299 -0.42 -17.75 0.94
N LYS A 300 -0.01 -17.72 2.21
CA LYS A 300 1.26 -18.26 2.71
C LYS A 300 0.99 -19.50 3.56
N ARG A 301 2.01 -20.34 3.77
CA ARG A 301 1.98 -21.46 4.71
C ARG A 301 3.17 -21.35 5.66
N VAL A 302 2.96 -21.59 6.95
CA VAL A 302 4.01 -21.58 7.98
C VAL A 302 3.73 -22.70 8.96
N THR A 303 4.66 -23.64 9.11
CA THR A 303 4.57 -24.70 10.11
C THR A 303 5.15 -24.22 11.44
N VAL A 304 4.37 -24.28 12.53
CA VAL A 304 4.79 -23.83 13.87
C VAL A 304 4.92 -25.03 14.81
N PRO A 305 6.14 -25.38 15.28
CA PRO A 305 6.36 -26.52 16.15
C PRO A 305 6.07 -26.17 17.63
N LEU A 306 5.05 -26.80 18.21
CA LEU A 306 4.60 -26.57 19.59
C LEU A 306 4.76 -27.84 20.44
N ALA A 307 5.22 -27.68 21.68
CA ALA A 307 5.52 -28.79 22.58
C ALA A 307 4.25 -29.45 23.17
N LYS A 308 3.26 -28.62 23.50
CA LYS A 308 2.03 -29.03 24.19
C LYS A 308 0.84 -29.33 23.26
N VAL A 309 1.00 -29.16 21.95
CA VAL A 309 -0.05 -29.55 20.98
C VAL A 309 -0.10 -31.09 20.93
N PRO A 310 -1.26 -31.73 21.16
CA PRO A 310 -1.36 -33.19 21.15
C PRO A 310 -1.00 -33.79 19.79
N ARG A 311 -0.52 -35.05 19.79
CA ARG A 311 -0.24 -35.82 18.56
C ARG A 311 -1.40 -35.80 17.55
N ALA A 312 -2.65 -35.86 18.01
CA ALA A 312 -3.85 -35.82 17.19
C ALA A 312 -4.13 -34.45 16.52
N ALA A 313 -3.41 -33.40 16.92
CA ALA A 313 -3.48 -32.06 16.35
C ALA A 313 -2.23 -31.69 15.53
N HIS A 314 -1.35 -32.66 15.24
CA HIS A 314 -0.29 -32.46 14.24
C HIS A 314 -0.91 -32.26 12.84
N GLY A 315 -0.46 -31.22 12.13
CA GLY A 315 -1.04 -30.84 10.82
C GLY A 315 -2.35 -30.05 10.92
N TYR A 316 -2.73 -29.57 12.11
CA TYR A 316 -3.92 -28.75 12.31
C TYR A 316 -3.73 -27.35 11.72
N ARG A 317 -4.64 -26.89 10.86
CA ARG A 317 -4.46 -25.67 10.05
C ARG A 317 -5.35 -24.51 10.51
N ILE A 318 -4.74 -23.44 10.99
CA ILE A 318 -5.38 -22.17 11.31
C ILE A 318 -5.18 -21.22 10.12
N ALA A 319 -6.26 -20.74 9.50
CA ALA A 319 -6.17 -19.65 8.54
C ALA A 319 -6.21 -18.31 9.27
N VAL A 320 -5.06 -17.63 9.33
CA VAL A 320 -4.87 -16.33 9.97
C VAL A 320 -5.03 -15.22 8.93
N VAL A 321 -5.89 -14.26 9.24
CA VAL A 321 -6.07 -13.02 8.47
C VAL A 321 -6.18 -11.83 9.43
N SER A 322 -5.63 -10.69 9.04
CA SER A 322 -5.60 -9.44 9.81
C SER A 322 -5.64 -8.26 8.84
N ASP A 323 -5.80 -7.04 9.36
CA ASP A 323 -5.54 -5.78 8.64
C ASP A 323 -6.25 -5.75 7.26
N ILE A 324 -7.54 -6.06 7.28
CA ILE A 324 -8.40 -6.13 6.09
C ILE A 324 -8.78 -4.71 5.63
N HIS A 325 -8.96 -3.77 6.56
CA HIS A 325 -9.34 -2.37 6.33
C HIS A 325 -10.43 -2.20 5.27
N LEU A 326 -11.59 -2.81 5.51
CA LEU A 326 -12.79 -2.47 4.76
C LEU A 326 -13.10 -0.99 4.94
N GLY A 327 -13.31 -0.25 3.86
CA GLY A 327 -13.33 1.21 3.92
C GLY A 327 -13.71 1.88 2.61
N PRO A 328 -13.45 3.20 2.46
CA PRO A 328 -13.80 3.95 1.26
C PRO A 328 -13.17 3.45 -0.04
N ILE A 329 -12.14 2.61 0.03
CA ILE A 329 -11.44 2.03 -1.14
C ILE A 329 -11.63 0.50 -1.23
N LEU A 330 -11.46 -0.22 -0.13
CA LEU A 330 -11.59 -1.68 -0.10
C LEU A 330 -13.00 -2.07 0.38
N GLY A 331 -13.90 -2.32 -0.56
CA GLY A 331 -15.28 -2.75 -0.27
C GLY A 331 -15.51 -4.27 -0.44
N ARG A 332 -16.79 -4.68 -0.45
CA ARG A 332 -17.31 -6.07 -0.51
C ARG A 332 -16.54 -7.04 -1.41
N ALA A 333 -16.06 -6.58 -2.57
CA ALA A 333 -15.30 -7.41 -3.50
C ALA A 333 -13.91 -7.84 -2.97
N HIS A 334 -13.27 -7.04 -2.12
CA HIS A 334 -12.01 -7.37 -1.46
C HIS A 334 -12.24 -8.47 -0.39
N THR A 335 -13.23 -8.27 0.48
CA THR A 335 -13.73 -9.27 1.44
C THR A 335 -14.06 -10.60 0.75
N GLN A 336 -14.71 -10.53 -0.41
CA GLN A 336 -15.03 -11.72 -1.21
C GLN A 336 -13.76 -12.50 -1.61
N ARG A 337 -12.73 -11.82 -2.15
CA ARG A 337 -11.46 -12.46 -2.53
C ARG A 337 -10.73 -13.06 -1.33
N ILE A 338 -10.83 -12.43 -0.15
CA ILE A 338 -10.28 -12.97 1.11
C ILE A 338 -11.00 -14.25 1.51
N VAL A 339 -12.34 -14.24 1.55
CA VAL A 339 -13.16 -15.40 1.95
C VAL A 339 -12.96 -16.58 1.00
N ASP A 340 -12.93 -16.32 -0.32
CA ASP A 340 -12.67 -17.36 -1.31
C ASP A 340 -11.25 -17.94 -1.17
N ALA A 341 -10.24 -17.10 -0.92
CA ALA A 341 -8.86 -17.54 -0.68
C ALA A 341 -8.70 -18.35 0.62
N ILE A 342 -9.37 -17.95 1.71
CA ILE A 342 -9.40 -18.69 2.97
C ILE A 342 -10.05 -20.06 2.75
N ASN A 343 -11.26 -20.09 2.20
CA ASN A 343 -12.03 -21.32 1.98
C ASN A 343 -11.28 -22.31 1.07
N ALA A 344 -10.54 -21.81 0.07
CA ALA A 344 -9.70 -22.64 -0.81
C ALA A 344 -8.52 -23.33 -0.09
N THR A 345 -8.14 -22.91 1.13
CA THR A 345 -7.17 -23.63 1.97
C THR A 345 -7.78 -24.76 2.80
N GLN A 346 -9.11 -24.85 2.85
CA GLN A 346 -9.89 -25.80 3.66
C GLN A 346 -9.44 -25.86 5.14
N PRO A 347 -9.34 -24.72 5.86
CA PRO A 347 -8.73 -24.67 7.17
C PRO A 347 -9.56 -25.39 8.24
N ASP A 348 -8.89 -25.80 9.31
CA ASP A 348 -9.55 -26.42 10.46
C ASP A 348 -10.21 -25.37 11.38
N LEU A 349 -9.63 -24.16 11.43
CA LEU A 349 -10.11 -22.98 12.17
C LEU A 349 -9.70 -21.70 11.44
N ILE A 350 -10.51 -20.64 11.54
CA ILE A 350 -10.21 -19.32 10.98
C ILE A 350 -10.03 -18.31 12.12
N ALA A 351 -8.98 -17.49 12.04
CA ALA A 351 -8.67 -16.44 13.00
C ALA A 351 -8.59 -15.10 12.28
N VAL A 352 -9.52 -14.19 12.59
CA VAL A 352 -9.54 -12.80 12.14
C VAL A 352 -8.98 -11.92 13.27
N VAL A 353 -7.80 -11.36 13.05
CA VAL A 353 -6.92 -10.84 14.11
C VAL A 353 -6.81 -9.31 14.02
N GLY A 354 -7.95 -8.65 14.27
CA GLY A 354 -8.10 -7.20 14.31
C GLY A 354 -7.99 -6.46 12.98
N ASP A 355 -8.35 -5.17 13.03
CA ASP A 355 -8.34 -4.19 11.95
C ASP A 355 -9.10 -4.68 10.71
N LEU A 356 -10.36 -5.03 10.94
CA LEU A 356 -11.29 -5.40 9.88
C LEU A 356 -11.74 -4.18 9.07
N VAL A 357 -11.85 -2.99 9.68
CA VAL A 357 -12.63 -1.85 9.15
C VAL A 357 -12.03 -0.46 9.42
N ASP A 358 -12.26 0.49 8.52
CA ASP A 358 -11.91 1.92 8.62
C ASP A 358 -13.17 2.82 8.73
N GLY A 359 -14.26 2.36 9.35
CA GLY A 359 -15.52 3.11 9.46
C GLY A 359 -16.69 2.35 10.11
N THR A 360 -17.86 2.98 10.23
CA THR A 360 -19.02 2.43 10.97
C THR A 360 -19.75 1.30 10.23
N VAL A 361 -20.42 0.42 10.99
CA VAL A 361 -21.27 -0.68 10.48
C VAL A 361 -22.30 -0.19 9.45
N GLU A 362 -22.91 0.96 9.69
CA GLU A 362 -23.86 1.62 8.77
C GLU A 362 -23.31 1.78 7.34
N ASN A 363 -22.01 2.08 7.20
CA ASN A 363 -21.38 2.34 5.90
C ASN A 363 -20.67 1.11 5.31
N LEU A 364 -20.29 0.13 6.15
CA LEU A 364 -19.39 -0.97 5.76
C LEU A 364 -19.90 -2.38 6.07
N GLY A 365 -21.01 -2.55 6.80
CA GLY A 365 -21.64 -3.86 7.03
C GLY A 365 -21.91 -4.62 5.73
N PRO A 366 -22.47 -3.98 4.68
CA PRO A 366 -22.61 -4.58 3.35
C PRO A 366 -21.28 -4.97 2.69
N ALA A 367 -20.14 -4.40 3.11
CA ALA A 367 -18.81 -4.85 2.70
C ALA A 367 -18.30 -6.03 3.53
N ALA A 368 -18.71 -6.16 4.79
CA ALA A 368 -18.36 -7.27 5.68
C ALA A 368 -19.18 -8.55 5.39
N GLU A 369 -20.40 -8.44 4.86
CA GLU A 369 -21.30 -9.56 4.49
C GLU A 369 -20.63 -10.87 3.99
N PRO A 370 -19.62 -10.87 3.09
CA PRO A 370 -18.99 -12.10 2.62
C PRO A 370 -18.40 -12.97 3.73
N LEU A 371 -18.05 -12.41 4.90
CA LEU A 371 -17.50 -13.14 6.04
C LEU A 371 -18.44 -14.24 6.55
N ALA A 372 -19.76 -14.08 6.39
CA ALA A 372 -20.75 -15.12 6.68
C ALA A 372 -20.65 -16.38 5.77
N ARG A 373 -19.70 -16.39 4.82
CA ARG A 373 -19.37 -17.53 3.97
C ARG A 373 -18.00 -18.14 4.27
N LEU A 374 -17.32 -17.73 5.35
CA LEU A 374 -16.13 -18.41 5.88
C LEU A 374 -16.49 -19.82 6.35
N ARG A 375 -15.63 -20.81 6.06
CA ARG A 375 -15.88 -22.24 6.36
C ARG A 375 -14.64 -22.90 6.97
N ALA A 376 -14.78 -23.29 8.24
CA ALA A 376 -13.80 -24.09 8.97
C ALA A 376 -14.52 -25.02 9.96
N ARG A 377 -13.98 -26.23 10.20
CA ARG A 377 -14.68 -27.26 11.00
C ARG A 377 -14.86 -26.90 12.47
N HIS A 378 -13.98 -26.06 13.03
CA HIS A 378 -14.08 -25.55 14.40
C HIS A 378 -14.48 -24.06 14.45
N GLY A 379 -14.99 -23.51 13.33
CA GLY A 379 -15.51 -22.15 13.26
C GLY A 379 -14.48 -21.05 12.97
N SER A 380 -14.97 -19.81 13.04
CA SER A 380 -14.24 -18.58 12.74
C SER A 380 -14.25 -17.66 13.96
N PHE A 381 -13.09 -17.14 14.36
CA PHE A 381 -12.92 -16.34 15.57
C PHE A 381 -12.45 -14.93 15.23
N PHE A 382 -12.77 -13.98 16.09
CA PHE A 382 -12.45 -12.56 15.94
C PHE A 382 -11.86 -11.98 17.23
N VAL A 383 -10.86 -11.11 17.10
CA VAL A 383 -10.44 -10.14 18.14
C VAL A 383 -10.39 -8.75 17.53
N THR A 384 -10.61 -7.72 18.35
CA THR A 384 -10.48 -6.32 17.92
C THR A 384 -9.02 -5.97 17.65
N GLY A 385 -8.81 -5.07 16.69
CA GLY A 385 -7.63 -4.23 16.58
C GLY A 385 -7.97 -2.78 16.95
N ASN A 386 -7.00 -1.88 16.85
CA ASN A 386 -7.21 -0.48 17.22
C ASN A 386 -8.21 0.24 16.29
N HIS A 387 -8.39 -0.23 15.05
CA HIS A 387 -9.35 0.38 14.12
C HIS A 387 -10.81 0.11 14.45
N GLU A 388 -11.13 -0.99 15.15
CA GLU A 388 -12.49 -1.22 15.63
C GLU A 388 -12.91 -0.17 16.65
N TYR A 389 -12.03 0.22 17.58
CA TYR A 389 -12.30 1.30 18.56
C TYR A 389 -12.47 2.65 17.88
N PHE A 390 -11.67 2.97 16.86
CA PHE A 390 -11.87 4.19 16.04
C PHE A 390 -13.18 4.16 15.24
N SER A 391 -13.78 2.98 15.04
CA SER A 391 -14.95 2.74 14.19
C SER A 391 -16.24 2.42 14.96
N GLY A 392 -16.18 2.30 16.28
CA GLY A 392 -17.27 1.87 17.17
C GLY A 392 -17.23 0.37 17.46
N ALA A 393 -16.35 -0.04 18.39
CA ALA A 393 -15.98 -1.44 18.59
C ALA A 393 -17.16 -2.37 18.92
N ASP A 394 -18.07 -1.99 19.83
CA ASP A 394 -19.19 -2.85 20.22
C ASP A 394 -20.13 -3.15 19.04
N ALA A 395 -20.46 -2.16 18.22
CA ALA A 395 -21.30 -2.36 17.04
C ALA A 395 -20.65 -3.32 16.04
N TRP A 396 -19.32 -3.26 15.88
CA TRP A 396 -18.58 -4.20 15.04
C TRP A 396 -18.47 -5.60 15.63
N VAL A 397 -18.23 -5.71 16.94
CA VAL A 397 -18.20 -6.98 17.69
C VAL A 397 -19.54 -7.70 17.59
N ASP A 398 -20.65 -6.97 17.67
CA ASP A 398 -21.98 -7.54 17.50
C ASP A 398 -22.26 -7.91 16.04
N HIS A 399 -21.93 -7.05 15.08
CA HIS A 399 -22.16 -7.33 13.66
C HIS A 399 -21.32 -8.51 13.12
N VAL A 400 -20.06 -8.69 13.53
CA VAL A 400 -19.31 -9.90 13.15
C VAL A 400 -19.87 -11.17 13.79
N ARG A 401 -20.58 -11.05 14.93
CA ARG A 401 -21.31 -12.16 15.56
C ARG A 401 -22.56 -12.54 14.75
N GLU A 402 -23.29 -11.55 14.22
CA GLU A 402 -24.38 -11.78 13.25
C GLU A 402 -23.87 -12.48 11.98
N LEU A 403 -22.66 -12.13 11.52
CA LEU A 403 -21.97 -12.78 10.40
C LEU A 403 -21.36 -14.15 10.77
N GLY A 404 -21.64 -14.70 11.95
CA GLY A 404 -21.25 -16.06 12.35
C GLY A 404 -19.79 -16.24 12.78
N LEU A 405 -19.06 -15.16 13.06
CA LEU A 405 -17.77 -15.23 13.75
C LEU A 405 -18.01 -15.22 15.26
N ARG A 406 -17.08 -15.78 16.05
CA ARG A 406 -17.07 -15.65 17.51
C ARG A 406 -16.02 -14.62 17.94
N PRO A 407 -16.42 -13.41 18.40
CA PRO A 407 -15.55 -12.54 19.16
C PRO A 407 -14.99 -13.24 20.40
N LEU A 408 -13.71 -13.03 20.71
CA LEU A 408 -13.03 -13.49 21.92
C LEU A 408 -12.55 -12.27 22.72
N ARG A 409 -13.45 -11.68 23.51
CA ARG A 409 -13.20 -10.43 24.25
C ARG A 409 -12.66 -10.70 25.65
N ASN A 410 -11.33 -10.82 25.75
CA ASN A 410 -10.64 -11.29 26.96
C ASN A 410 -11.25 -12.63 27.41
N GLU A 411 -11.26 -13.59 26.49
CA GLU A 411 -12.00 -14.86 26.59
C GLU A 411 -11.16 -16.02 26.01
N ARG A 412 -11.50 -17.24 26.44
CA ARG A 412 -10.89 -18.49 25.99
C ARG A 412 -11.95 -19.53 25.63
N VAL A 413 -11.61 -20.37 24.66
CA VAL A 413 -12.36 -21.57 24.28
C VAL A 413 -11.41 -22.76 24.23
N GLU A 414 -11.87 -23.93 24.65
CA GLU A 414 -11.17 -25.17 24.33
C GLU A 414 -11.52 -25.58 22.90
N ILE A 415 -10.51 -25.79 22.06
CA ILE A 415 -10.68 -26.34 20.72
C ILE A 415 -10.64 -27.86 20.83
N GLY A 416 -11.62 -28.55 20.24
CA GLY A 416 -11.76 -30.02 20.26
C GLY A 416 -10.60 -30.83 19.61
N ALA A 417 -9.51 -30.17 19.24
CA ALA A 417 -8.22 -30.78 18.92
C ALA A 417 -7.29 -30.91 20.15
N GLY A 418 -7.72 -30.47 21.34
CA GLY A 418 -6.97 -30.57 22.60
C GLY A 418 -6.00 -29.42 22.85
N PHE A 419 -6.37 -28.20 22.46
CA PHE A 419 -5.61 -26.98 22.78
C PHE A 419 -6.56 -25.80 23.04
N ASP A 420 -6.09 -24.79 23.77
CA ASP A 420 -6.85 -23.58 24.07
C ASP A 420 -6.67 -22.54 22.95
N LEU A 421 -7.77 -21.91 22.51
CA LEU A 421 -7.73 -20.66 21.77
C LEU A 421 -8.23 -19.53 22.68
N ALA A 422 -7.40 -18.52 22.89
CA ALA A 422 -7.76 -17.31 23.63
C ALA A 422 -7.73 -16.08 22.72
N GLY A 423 -8.47 -15.04 23.10
CA GLY A 423 -8.40 -13.72 22.50
C GLY A 423 -8.44 -12.63 23.57
N VAL A 424 -7.74 -11.53 23.30
CA VAL A 424 -7.77 -10.32 24.13
C VAL A 424 -8.25 -9.11 23.31
N ASP A 425 -8.90 -8.18 23.99
CA ASP A 425 -9.26 -6.87 23.43
C ASP A 425 -7.99 -6.04 23.11
N ASP A 426 -8.03 -5.16 22.10
CA ASP A 426 -6.88 -4.33 21.72
C ASP A 426 -6.49 -3.28 22.79
N ILE A 427 -5.20 -2.93 22.85
CA ILE A 427 -4.66 -1.91 23.78
C ILE A 427 -5.29 -0.52 23.58
N ALA A 428 -5.76 -0.16 22.38
CA ALA A 428 -6.53 1.07 22.16
C ALA A 428 -7.80 1.12 23.02
N GLY A 429 -8.38 -0.06 23.34
CA GLY A 429 -9.52 -0.21 24.21
C GLY A 429 -9.27 0.20 25.67
N GLU A 430 -8.02 0.33 26.12
CA GLU A 430 -7.71 0.91 27.44
C GLU A 430 -8.33 2.31 27.60
N SER A 431 -8.40 3.09 26.52
CA SER A 431 -9.03 4.42 26.51
C SER A 431 -10.55 4.40 26.76
N GLU A 432 -11.19 3.24 26.61
CA GLU A 432 -12.60 2.98 26.91
C GLU A 432 -12.79 2.07 28.14
N GLY A 433 -11.72 1.78 28.90
CA GLY A 433 -11.74 0.87 30.04
C GLY A 433 -11.85 -0.62 29.65
N ARG A 434 -11.46 -0.97 28.42
CA ARG A 434 -11.68 -2.26 27.75
C ARG A 434 -10.42 -2.72 26.99
N GLY A 435 -9.28 -2.67 27.67
CA GLY A 435 -7.99 -3.16 27.15
C GLY A 435 -7.80 -4.67 27.31
N PRO A 436 -6.61 -5.19 26.98
CA PRO A 436 -6.29 -6.61 27.06
C PRO A 436 -6.23 -7.11 28.52
N ASP A 437 -7.07 -8.10 28.85
CA ASP A 437 -7.08 -8.78 30.15
C ASP A 437 -6.68 -10.25 29.99
N PHE A 438 -5.38 -10.48 30.09
CA PHE A 438 -4.76 -11.79 30.04
C PHE A 438 -5.12 -12.68 31.26
N ALA A 439 -5.42 -12.08 32.41
CA ALA A 439 -5.76 -12.83 33.62
C ALA A 439 -7.15 -13.47 33.48
N ARG A 440 -8.13 -12.71 32.98
CA ARG A 440 -9.46 -13.20 32.62
C ARG A 440 -9.43 -14.20 31.46
N ALA A 441 -8.59 -13.98 30.44
CA ALA A 441 -8.50 -14.89 29.29
C ALA A 441 -7.78 -16.23 29.63
N LEU A 442 -6.71 -16.20 30.43
CA LEU A 442 -5.75 -17.32 30.55
C LEU A 442 -5.46 -17.77 31.98
N GLY A 443 -6.06 -17.16 33.01
CA GLY A 443 -5.70 -17.37 34.42
C GLY A 443 -6.03 -18.75 34.98
N ASP A 444 -7.20 -19.28 34.61
CA ASP A 444 -7.80 -20.53 35.11
C ASP A 444 -7.53 -21.77 34.23
N ARG A 445 -6.77 -21.62 33.14
CA ARG A 445 -6.55 -22.69 32.15
C ARG A 445 -5.59 -23.78 32.62
N ASP A 446 -5.76 -24.98 32.07
CA ASP A 446 -4.76 -26.04 32.17
C ASP A 446 -3.50 -25.68 31.37
N ARG A 447 -2.40 -25.39 32.07
CA ARG A 447 -1.11 -25.01 31.45
C ARG A 447 -0.36 -26.18 30.81
N ALA A 448 -0.83 -27.42 30.97
CA ALA A 448 -0.33 -28.57 30.22
C ALA A 448 -0.86 -28.60 28.78
N LYS A 449 -2.01 -27.98 28.50
CA LYS A 449 -2.50 -27.72 27.13
C LYS A 449 -1.69 -26.60 26.48
N ALA A 450 -1.55 -26.68 25.16
CA ALA A 450 -1.06 -25.53 24.38
C ALA A 450 -2.10 -24.41 24.39
N ALA A 451 -1.67 -23.16 24.55
CA ALA A 451 -2.51 -21.99 24.26
C ALA A 451 -2.05 -21.27 22.98
N VAL A 452 -2.99 -21.07 22.07
CA VAL A 452 -2.90 -20.13 20.95
C VAL A 452 -3.64 -18.85 21.36
N LEU A 453 -2.98 -17.70 21.28
CA LEU A 453 -3.55 -16.39 21.57
C LEU A 453 -3.78 -15.62 20.26
N LEU A 454 -4.97 -15.05 20.11
CA LEU A 454 -5.24 -13.98 19.15
C LEU A 454 -5.08 -12.63 19.87
N ALA A 455 -4.14 -11.81 19.41
CA ALA A 455 -3.94 -10.45 19.90
C ALA A 455 -3.47 -9.58 18.74
N HIS A 456 -4.19 -8.52 18.41
CA HIS A 456 -3.97 -7.77 17.17
C HIS A 456 -2.54 -7.21 17.07
N GLN A 457 -2.08 -6.44 18.07
CA GLN A 457 -0.74 -5.85 18.05
C GLN A 457 0.33 -6.81 18.58
N PRO A 458 1.51 -6.91 17.94
CA PRO A 458 2.60 -7.77 18.41
C PRO A 458 3.24 -7.29 19.73
N ILE A 459 3.03 -6.02 20.13
CA ILE A 459 3.67 -5.42 21.31
C ILE A 459 3.34 -6.12 22.62
N VAL A 460 2.18 -6.79 22.72
CA VAL A 460 1.72 -7.48 23.94
C VAL A 460 2.37 -8.86 24.16
N VAL A 461 3.33 -9.25 23.31
CA VAL A 461 4.00 -10.57 23.38
C VAL A 461 4.66 -10.84 24.74
N HIS A 462 5.12 -9.81 25.45
CA HIS A 462 5.69 -9.98 26.78
C HIS A 462 4.64 -10.38 27.84
N ASP A 463 3.37 -10.01 27.66
CA ASP A 463 2.27 -10.50 28.50
C ASP A 463 1.82 -11.90 28.11
N ALA A 464 1.85 -12.25 26.82
CA ALA A 464 1.64 -13.62 26.37
C ALA A 464 2.70 -14.57 26.97
N VAL A 465 3.97 -14.14 27.03
CA VAL A 465 5.06 -14.85 27.73
C VAL A 465 4.77 -14.97 29.23
N ARG A 466 4.38 -13.88 29.91
CA ARG A 466 4.01 -13.92 31.35
C ARG A 466 2.89 -14.93 31.65
N HIS A 467 1.95 -15.12 30.74
CA HIS A 467 0.83 -16.05 30.88
C HIS A 467 1.08 -17.44 30.26
N GLY A 468 2.33 -17.71 29.83
CA GLY A 468 2.79 -19.01 29.35
C GLY A 468 2.13 -19.46 28.04
N VAL A 469 1.76 -18.51 27.17
CA VAL A 469 1.19 -18.76 25.84
C VAL A 469 2.21 -19.48 24.97
N ASP A 470 1.77 -20.49 24.20
CA ASP A 470 2.65 -21.29 23.35
C ASP A 470 2.82 -20.64 21.95
N LEU A 471 1.77 -19.99 21.44
CA LEU A 471 1.76 -19.24 20.18
C LEU A 471 0.86 -17.99 20.25
N GLN A 472 1.38 -16.81 19.96
CA GLN A 472 0.59 -15.61 19.67
C GLN A 472 0.47 -15.40 18.15
N LEU A 473 -0.72 -15.02 17.69
CA LEU A 473 -1.04 -14.63 16.32
C LEU A 473 -1.43 -13.14 16.32
N SER A 474 -0.80 -12.35 15.44
CA SER A 474 -0.93 -10.88 15.36
C SER A 474 -0.88 -10.34 13.93
N GLY A 475 -1.29 -9.09 13.76
CA GLY A 475 -1.22 -8.29 12.52
C GLY A 475 -0.57 -6.92 12.80
N HIS A 476 -1.32 -5.84 12.61
CA HIS A 476 -1.03 -4.43 12.92
C HIS A 476 0.07 -3.76 12.09
N THR A 477 1.19 -4.45 11.85
CA THR A 477 2.41 -3.81 11.31
C THR A 477 2.34 -3.50 9.81
N HIS A 478 1.42 -4.16 9.08
CA HIS A 478 1.42 -4.30 7.62
C HIS A 478 2.76 -4.73 6.99
N GLY A 479 3.70 -5.28 7.77
CA GLY A 479 5.10 -5.42 7.38
C GLY A 479 5.80 -4.12 6.96
N GLY A 480 5.32 -2.95 7.42
CA GLY A 480 5.80 -1.62 7.04
C GLY A 480 5.15 -1.00 5.80
N GLN A 481 4.19 -1.68 5.16
CA GLN A 481 3.37 -1.32 3.98
C GLN A 481 4.07 -0.72 2.75
N LEU A 482 4.70 0.45 2.89
CA LEU A 482 5.35 1.26 1.87
C LEU A 482 6.84 1.38 2.18
N TRP A 483 7.71 0.57 1.57
CA TRP A 483 9.16 0.73 1.70
C TRP A 483 9.58 2.20 1.47
N PRO A 484 10.42 2.82 2.32
CA PRO A 484 11.23 2.23 3.40
C PRO A 484 10.56 2.15 4.80
N GLY A 485 9.23 2.22 4.89
CA GLY A 485 8.46 2.22 6.15
C GLY A 485 8.62 0.99 7.04
N ASN A 486 9.16 -0.13 6.53
CA ASN A 486 9.53 -1.28 7.35
C ASN A 486 10.53 -0.91 8.46
N TYR A 487 11.52 -0.06 8.18
CA TYR A 487 12.50 0.37 9.20
C TYR A 487 11.88 1.23 10.31
N LEU A 488 10.71 1.86 10.04
CA LEU A 488 9.95 2.58 11.08
C LEU A 488 9.08 1.61 11.90
N ALA A 489 8.52 0.57 11.27
CA ALA A 489 7.82 -0.49 11.98
C ALA A 489 8.78 -1.30 12.88
N GLU A 490 10.01 -1.55 12.41
CA GLU A 490 11.10 -2.25 13.12
C GLU A 490 11.58 -1.51 14.38
N LEU A 491 11.36 -0.19 14.45
CA LEU A 491 11.66 0.63 15.63
C LEU A 491 10.48 0.72 16.62
N ALA A 492 9.29 0.27 16.23
CA ALA A 492 8.05 0.44 17.00
C ALA A 492 7.40 -0.89 17.44
N ASN A 493 7.79 -2.03 16.86
CA ASN A 493 7.20 -3.34 17.10
C ASN A 493 8.31 -4.38 17.39
N PRO A 494 8.07 -5.36 18.29
CA PRO A 494 9.07 -6.37 18.64
C PRO A 494 9.37 -7.34 17.48
N THR A 495 8.34 -7.68 16.69
CA THR A 495 8.43 -8.42 15.42
C THR A 495 7.65 -7.65 14.36
N VAL A 496 8.18 -7.50 13.15
CA VAL A 496 7.47 -6.80 12.07
C VAL A 496 6.68 -7.74 11.17
N ALA A 497 7.20 -8.90 10.75
CA ALA A 497 6.41 -9.87 9.99
C ALA A 497 7.12 -11.22 9.83
N GLY A 498 6.45 -12.32 10.18
CA GLY A 498 7.02 -13.66 10.18
C GLY A 498 6.83 -14.38 11.51
N LEU A 499 7.59 -15.45 11.73
CA LEU A 499 7.59 -16.25 12.96
C LEU A 499 8.87 -15.97 13.75
N GLU A 500 8.73 -15.50 14.99
CA GLU A 500 9.83 -15.26 15.93
C GLU A 500 9.54 -15.93 17.29
N ARG A 501 10.54 -15.99 18.18
CA ARG A 501 10.46 -16.73 19.46
C ARG A 501 10.89 -15.87 20.65
N TYR A 502 10.03 -15.83 21.67
CA TYR A 502 10.20 -15.08 22.91
C TYR A 502 10.18 -16.07 24.09
N GLY A 503 11.36 -16.57 24.46
CA GLY A 503 11.47 -17.66 25.44
C GLY A 503 10.87 -18.95 24.88
N ASP A 504 9.75 -19.40 25.45
CA ASP A 504 9.00 -20.55 24.92
C ASP A 504 7.81 -20.19 24.02
N THR A 505 7.28 -18.96 24.15
CA THR A 505 6.23 -18.43 23.27
C THR A 505 6.80 -18.19 21.88
N GLN A 506 6.03 -18.54 20.85
CA GLN A 506 6.28 -18.08 19.48
C GLN A 506 5.30 -16.97 19.11
N LEU A 507 5.74 -15.97 18.36
CA LEU A 507 4.92 -14.89 17.83
C LEU A 507 4.88 -15.01 16.32
N TYR A 508 3.68 -15.09 15.73
CA TYR A 508 3.48 -14.96 14.30
C TYR A 508 2.81 -13.63 13.96
N VAL A 509 3.50 -12.80 13.18
CA VAL A 509 2.97 -11.53 12.66
C VAL A 509 2.67 -11.65 11.17
N SER A 510 1.39 -11.62 10.84
CA SER A 510 0.85 -11.48 9.48
C SER A 510 1.21 -10.11 8.89
N ARG A 511 1.27 -9.98 7.56
CA ARG A 511 1.33 -8.65 6.92
C ARG A 511 -0.07 -8.08 6.64
N GLY A 512 -1.12 -8.85 6.92
CA GLY A 512 -2.49 -8.47 6.69
C GLY A 512 -2.92 -8.52 5.24
N ALA A 513 -4.24 -8.57 5.04
CA ALA A 513 -4.84 -8.84 3.73
C ALA A 513 -5.08 -7.60 2.87
N GLY A 514 -5.43 -6.48 3.51
CA GLY A 514 -5.77 -5.21 2.88
C GLY A 514 -4.60 -4.23 2.82
N ALA A 515 -4.91 -2.94 2.94
CA ALA A 515 -3.94 -1.86 3.06
C ALA A 515 -4.59 -0.66 3.75
N TRP A 516 -3.94 -0.08 4.76
CA TRP A 516 -4.43 1.09 5.48
C TRP A 516 -4.07 2.38 4.73
N GLY A 517 -5.03 3.31 4.60
CA GLY A 517 -4.85 4.60 3.94
C GLY A 517 -4.52 4.44 2.44
N PRO A 518 -3.28 4.69 1.98
CA PRO A 518 -2.86 4.34 0.63
C PRO A 518 -3.10 2.88 0.27
N PRO A 519 -3.89 2.58 -0.78
CA PRO A 519 -4.16 1.22 -1.24
C PRO A 519 -2.98 0.68 -2.07
N VAL A 520 -1.76 0.80 -1.53
CA VAL A 520 -0.49 0.64 -2.23
C VAL A 520 0.47 -0.11 -1.32
N ARG A 521 1.07 -1.21 -1.79
CA ARG A 521 1.99 -2.02 -1.00
C ARG A 521 3.30 -2.30 -1.75
N VAL A 522 4.43 -1.97 -1.13
CA VAL A 522 5.77 -2.00 -1.75
C VAL A 522 6.76 -2.55 -0.73
N GLY A 523 7.46 -3.64 -1.08
CA GLY A 523 8.31 -4.40 -0.14
C GLY A 523 7.52 -5.31 0.82
N ALA A 524 6.30 -4.91 1.20
CA ALA A 524 5.44 -5.65 2.12
C ALA A 524 4.15 -6.15 1.43
N PRO A 525 4.18 -7.25 0.65
CA PRO A 525 2.98 -7.81 0.00
C PRO A 525 1.99 -8.34 1.04
N SER A 526 0.69 -8.10 0.81
CA SER A 526 -0.38 -8.59 1.66
C SER A 526 -0.50 -10.12 1.65
N ASP A 527 -0.87 -10.68 2.79
CA ASP A 527 -0.98 -12.13 2.97
C ASP A 527 -2.21 -12.57 3.79
N ILE A 528 -2.55 -13.84 3.60
CA ILE A 528 -3.39 -14.67 4.47
C ILE A 528 -2.50 -15.86 4.79
N THR A 529 -2.33 -16.21 6.06
CA THR A 529 -1.37 -17.26 6.45
C THR A 529 -2.08 -18.48 6.98
N LEU A 530 -1.89 -19.62 6.30
CA LEU A 530 -2.22 -20.93 6.82
C LEU A 530 -1.11 -21.36 7.79
N VAL A 531 -1.34 -21.16 9.08
CA VAL A 531 -0.48 -21.64 10.16
C VAL A 531 -0.81 -23.11 10.41
N GLU A 532 0.20 -23.97 10.29
CA GLU A 532 0.06 -25.42 10.46
C GLU A 532 0.76 -25.85 11.75
N LEU A 533 0.01 -26.36 12.72
CA LEU A 533 0.56 -26.74 14.03
C LEU A 533 1.27 -28.09 13.93
N ALA A 534 2.58 -28.10 14.18
CA ALA A 534 3.36 -29.32 14.30
C ALA A 534 3.49 -29.70 15.78
N SER A 535 2.81 -30.78 16.19
CA SER A 535 3.08 -31.39 17.50
C SER A 535 4.50 -31.95 17.53
N LYS A 536 5.26 -31.64 18.60
CA LYS A 536 6.55 -32.30 18.90
C LYS A 536 6.39 -33.72 19.48
N GLN A 537 5.17 -34.28 19.48
CA GLN A 537 4.81 -35.60 19.99
C GLN A 537 4.45 -36.59 18.86
N ALA A 538 4.74 -36.22 17.60
CA ALA A 538 4.42 -36.94 16.37
C ALA A 538 5.60 -37.80 15.88
#